data_AF-A0A7S0KI15-F1
#
_entry.id   AF-A0A7S0KI15-F1
#
_cell.length_a   1.000
_cell.length_b   1.000
_cell.length_c   1.000
_cell.angle_alpha   90.00
_cell.angle_beta   90.00
_cell.angle_gamma   90.00
#
_symmetry.space_group_name_H-M   'P 1'
#
loop_
_entity.id
_entity.type
_entity.pdbx_description
1 polymer ?
#
loop_
_entity_poly.entity_id
_entity_poly.type
_entity_poly.pdbx_seq_one_letter_code
_entity_poly.pdbx_strand_id
1 'polypeptide(L)'
;LTGDTGKLAGSLFAFLNQTFTAPGRRRLRQWLVRPLRDVSAINARLDVVQELSRDPFLLQSLRDALKHIKVDYERTFNKAARLAIKAVKTCNIVRFNQTLTPEVDAMGLKNLGPSGAQTLDDILLDAVNMVNFWAMYGNDMLDFTKALDGLIDICDVVHVVAHISEKNVSIAGLVRDLHGARDFLRQLRSSLVVTAVTKKKFEVAPSTDVFVEYADAMEEAIRERKQDPLQRMQAERQRKQIKSLHLVLSDDDDDANLPEQDADDRADIAAANAFTEVMHAFAEELPRFERVVSAMCDLDVLQSFATTCASARGSIGFTRPNFSSAPNALELTRSWHPLLRPSIVDKAKRITHNAGIVENNISMEVPFTLLTGPNMSGKSSLLRQIALTVILAQIGCYVPCSMSSISICDAIMTRIGGDDNLANGV
;
A
#
# COMPACT_ATOMS: atom_id res chain seq x y z
N LEU A 1 12.71 17.92 -6.23
CA LEU A 1 12.83 16.56 -5.63
C LEU A 1 14.26 16.25 -5.21
N THR A 2 15.24 16.55 -6.05
CA THR A 2 16.66 16.62 -5.69
C THR A 2 17.04 18.07 -5.37
N GLY A 3 18.11 18.28 -4.61
CA GLY A 3 18.71 19.60 -4.42
C GLY A 3 19.64 19.95 -5.58
N ASP A 4 20.28 21.12 -5.47
CA ASP A 4 21.15 21.71 -6.50
C ASP A 4 22.37 20.81 -6.85
N THR A 5 22.75 19.89 -5.96
CA THR A 5 23.83 18.91 -6.16
C THR A 5 23.40 17.61 -6.86
N GLY A 6 22.13 17.51 -7.28
CA GLY A 6 21.53 16.26 -7.79
C GLY A 6 21.29 15.20 -6.71
N LYS A 7 21.70 15.44 -5.46
CA LYS A 7 21.46 14.55 -4.32
C LYS A 7 20.13 14.87 -3.65
N LEU A 8 19.62 13.91 -2.86
CA LEU A 8 18.42 14.09 -2.04
C LEU A 8 18.69 15.06 -0.87
N ALA A 9 19.92 15.10 -0.35
CA ALA A 9 20.30 15.99 0.73
C ALA A 9 20.15 17.46 0.31
N GLY A 10 19.49 18.26 1.16
CA GLY A 10 19.21 19.68 0.89
C GLY A 10 17.99 19.94 0.00
N SER A 11 17.25 18.91 -0.42
CA SER A 11 16.01 19.07 -1.18
C SER A 11 14.79 19.33 -0.29
N LEU A 12 13.74 19.95 -0.86
CA LEU A 12 12.42 20.06 -0.21
C LEU A 12 11.87 18.69 0.20
N PHE A 13 12.09 17.67 -0.63
CA PHE A 13 11.66 16.31 -0.32
C PHE A 13 12.34 15.78 0.95
N ALA A 14 13.66 15.92 1.06
CA ALA A 14 14.39 15.47 2.26
C ALA A 14 14.01 16.28 3.51
N PHE A 15 13.67 17.57 3.36
CA PHE A 15 13.20 18.40 4.46
C PHE A 15 11.83 17.95 5.00
N LEU A 16 10.89 17.63 4.11
CA LEU A 16 9.54 17.23 4.49
C LEU A 16 9.43 15.75 4.88
N ASN A 17 10.38 14.90 4.48
CA ASN A 17 10.28 13.45 4.63
C ASN A 17 10.65 12.98 6.04
N GLN A 18 9.64 12.93 6.91
CA GLN A 18 9.57 12.30 8.23
C GLN A 18 8.62 11.08 8.22
N THR A 19 8.32 10.55 7.04
CA THR A 19 7.46 9.36 6.87
C THR A 19 8.16 8.11 7.40
N PHE A 20 7.43 7.23 8.10
CA PHE A 20 7.99 5.97 8.60
C PHE A 20 7.94 4.86 7.55
N THR A 21 6.92 4.88 6.69
CA THR A 21 6.64 3.78 5.76
C THR A 21 7.23 4.07 4.37
N ALA A 22 7.68 3.01 3.70
CA ALA A 22 8.11 3.09 2.30
C ALA A 22 7.01 3.62 1.35
N PRO A 23 5.73 3.18 1.45
CA PRO A 23 4.65 3.73 0.64
C PRO A 23 4.31 5.18 0.97
N GLY A 24 4.32 5.60 2.25
CA GLY A 24 4.18 7.01 2.63
C GLY A 24 5.25 7.90 2.00
N ARG A 25 6.50 7.45 1.99
CA ARG A 25 7.60 8.16 1.30
C ARG A 25 7.35 8.32 -0.21
N ARG A 26 6.78 7.31 -0.86
CA ARG A 26 6.40 7.39 -2.29
C ARG A 26 5.24 8.36 -2.50
N ARG A 27 4.25 8.33 -1.60
CA ARG A 27 3.09 9.23 -1.62
C ARG A 27 3.52 10.70 -1.47
N LEU A 28 4.44 11.00 -0.56
CA LEU A 28 5.03 12.33 -0.41
C LEU A 28 5.69 12.82 -1.71
N ARG A 29 6.47 11.95 -2.37
CA ARG A 29 7.09 12.28 -3.65
C ARG A 29 6.04 12.59 -4.73
N GLN A 30 4.94 11.84 -4.77
CA GLN A 30 3.84 12.09 -5.70
C GLN A 30 3.18 13.44 -5.43
N TRP A 31 2.88 13.77 -4.17
CA TRP A 31 2.25 15.04 -3.80
C TRP A 31 3.12 16.24 -4.17
N LEU A 32 4.44 16.16 -3.98
CA LEU A 32 5.37 17.23 -4.39
C LEU A 32 5.45 17.45 -5.89
N VAL A 33 5.24 16.41 -6.70
CA VAL A 33 5.25 16.50 -8.18
C VAL A 33 3.89 16.93 -8.72
N ARG A 34 2.81 16.66 -7.97
CA ARG A 34 1.44 16.97 -8.35
C ARG A 34 0.71 17.72 -7.23
N PRO A 35 1.04 19.02 -7.01
CA PRO A 35 0.27 19.86 -6.11
C PRO A 35 -1.20 19.93 -6.55
N LEU A 36 -2.10 20.02 -5.59
CA LEU A 36 -3.53 20.08 -5.85
C LEU A 36 -3.94 21.48 -6.29
N ARG A 37 -5.05 21.56 -7.04
CA ARG A 37 -5.73 22.82 -7.37
C ARG A 37 -7.08 22.97 -6.68
N ASP A 38 -7.66 21.84 -6.28
CA ASP A 38 -8.92 21.82 -5.54
C ASP A 38 -8.69 22.27 -4.10
N VAL A 39 -9.22 23.45 -3.76
CA VAL A 39 -9.14 24.07 -2.44
C VAL A 39 -9.79 23.18 -1.37
N SER A 40 -10.85 22.45 -1.71
CA SER A 40 -11.54 21.58 -0.75
C SER A 40 -10.66 20.39 -0.34
N ALA A 41 -10.02 19.73 -1.31
CA ALA A 41 -9.06 18.66 -1.07
C ALA A 41 -7.79 19.14 -0.34
N ILE A 42 -7.31 20.35 -0.63
CA ILE A 42 -6.19 20.96 0.11
C ILE A 42 -6.58 21.20 1.57
N ASN A 43 -7.75 21.79 1.80
CA ASN A 43 -8.24 22.05 3.16
C ASN A 43 -8.44 20.76 3.94
N ALA A 44 -8.95 19.69 3.31
CA ALA A 44 -9.10 18.39 3.97
C ALA A 44 -7.75 17.84 4.49
N ARG A 45 -6.65 18.06 3.75
CA ARG A 45 -5.29 17.72 4.24
C ARG A 45 -4.85 18.63 5.37
N LEU A 46 -5.06 19.94 5.22
CA LEU A 46 -4.71 20.93 6.25
C LEU A 46 -5.46 20.71 7.56
N ASP A 47 -6.70 20.22 7.52
CA ASP A 47 -7.50 19.88 8.69
C ASP A 47 -6.85 18.75 9.51
N VAL A 48 -6.32 17.72 8.84
CA VAL A 48 -5.58 16.64 9.51
C VAL A 48 -4.29 17.16 10.12
N VAL A 49 -3.52 17.95 9.35
CA VAL A 49 -2.26 18.55 9.85
C VAL A 49 -2.52 19.45 11.05
N GLN A 50 -3.63 20.19 11.03
CA GLN A 50 -4.03 21.06 12.14
C GLN A 50 -4.32 20.28 13.40
N GLU A 51 -5.08 19.19 13.30
CA GLU A 51 -5.42 18.38 14.48
C GLU A 51 -4.19 17.68 15.07
N LEU A 52 -3.32 17.13 14.21
CA LEU A 52 -2.04 16.54 14.64
C LEU A 52 -1.08 17.58 15.25
N SER A 53 -1.15 18.83 14.79
CA SER A 53 -0.31 19.92 15.33
C SER A 53 -0.83 20.46 16.66
N ARG A 54 -2.14 20.34 16.94
CA ARG A 54 -2.77 20.77 18.19
C ARG A 54 -2.53 19.79 19.34
N ASP A 55 -2.43 18.50 19.04
CA ASP A 55 -2.21 17.44 20.02
C ASP A 55 -0.88 16.71 19.77
N PRO A 56 0.22 17.14 20.43
CA PRO A 56 1.51 16.48 20.31
C PRO A 56 1.53 15.03 20.82
N PHE A 57 0.67 14.68 21.79
CA PHE A 57 0.60 13.32 22.33
C PHE A 57 0.02 12.37 21.29
N LEU A 58 -1.09 12.76 20.67
CA LEU A 58 -1.67 12.04 19.55
C LEU A 58 -0.66 11.85 18.40
N LEU A 59 0.03 12.93 18.00
CA LEU A 59 1.03 12.85 16.94
C LEU A 59 2.11 11.82 17.31
N GLN A 60 2.60 11.85 18.56
CA GLN A 60 3.59 10.89 19.01
C GLN A 60 3.05 9.45 19.03
N SER A 61 1.84 9.22 19.52
CA SER A 61 1.19 7.90 19.50
C SER A 61 1.00 7.36 18.08
N LEU A 62 0.58 8.21 17.14
CA LEU A 62 0.44 7.85 15.73
C LEU A 62 1.80 7.47 15.14
N ARG A 63 2.85 8.25 15.42
CA ARG A 63 4.20 7.97 14.96
C ARG A 63 4.75 6.66 15.51
N ASP A 64 4.51 6.37 16.78
CA ASP A 64 4.92 5.11 17.40
C ASP A 64 4.19 3.92 16.76
N ALA A 65 2.88 4.04 16.52
CA ALA A 65 2.11 3.02 15.82
C ALA A 65 2.62 2.79 14.38
N LEU A 66 2.86 3.85 13.61
CA LEU A 66 3.40 3.76 12.24
C LEU A 66 4.81 3.17 12.19
N LYS A 67 5.63 3.41 13.21
CA LYS A 67 7.00 2.87 13.30
C LYS A 67 7.03 1.35 13.42
N HIS A 68 5.96 0.73 13.93
CA HIS A 68 5.84 -0.73 14.00
C HIS A 68 5.58 -1.37 12.63
N ILE A 69 5.06 -0.61 11.67
CA ILE A 69 4.80 -1.08 10.30
C ILE A 69 6.11 -1.14 9.52
N LYS A 70 6.75 -2.33 9.52
CA LYS A 70 8.07 -2.54 8.89
C LYS A 70 7.98 -2.99 7.42
N VAL A 71 6.85 -3.53 7.00
CA VAL A 71 6.66 -4.11 5.67
C VAL A 71 6.14 -3.06 4.70
N ASP A 72 6.57 -3.14 3.44
CA ASP A 72 5.99 -2.36 2.35
C ASP A 72 4.60 -2.92 1.98
N TYR A 73 3.63 -2.65 2.86
CA TYR A 73 2.28 -3.21 2.79
C TYR A 73 1.59 -2.89 1.47
N GLU A 74 1.84 -1.73 0.84
CA GLU A 74 1.28 -1.41 -0.48
C GLU A 74 1.73 -2.41 -1.56
N ARG A 75 3.03 -2.71 -1.64
CA ARG A 75 3.54 -3.67 -2.64
C ARG A 75 3.14 -5.10 -2.30
N THR A 76 3.24 -5.46 -1.02
CA THR A 76 2.88 -6.79 -0.53
C THR A 76 1.39 -7.07 -0.73
N PHE A 77 0.53 -6.10 -0.42
CA PHE A 77 -0.91 -6.16 -0.70
C PHE A 77 -1.19 -6.30 -2.20
N ASN A 78 -0.54 -5.51 -3.07
CA ASN A 78 -0.72 -5.63 -4.52
C ASN A 78 -0.28 -7.00 -5.08
N LYS A 79 0.67 -7.69 -4.43
CA LYS A 79 1.00 -9.08 -4.79
C LYS A 79 -0.05 -10.05 -4.28
N ALA A 80 -0.48 -9.90 -3.03
CA ALA A 80 -1.53 -10.69 -2.41
C ALA A 80 -2.86 -10.61 -3.20
N ALA A 81 -3.25 -9.41 -3.62
CA ALA A 81 -4.44 -9.18 -4.45
C ALA A 81 -4.35 -9.90 -5.79
N ARG A 82 -3.18 -9.83 -6.45
CA ARG A 82 -2.95 -10.56 -7.71
C ARG A 82 -3.02 -12.07 -7.51
N LEU A 83 -2.47 -12.57 -6.41
CA LEU A 83 -2.53 -14.00 -6.06
C LEU A 83 -3.99 -14.43 -5.84
N ALA A 84 -4.76 -13.68 -5.05
CA ALA A 84 -6.17 -13.97 -4.78
C ALA A 84 -7.01 -13.99 -6.07
N ILE A 85 -6.85 -12.98 -6.93
CA ILE A 85 -7.54 -12.91 -8.22
C ILE A 85 -7.14 -14.09 -9.13
N LYS A 86 -5.85 -14.43 -9.17
CA LYS A 86 -5.36 -15.57 -9.97
C LYS A 86 -5.97 -16.88 -9.46
N ALA A 87 -5.91 -17.12 -8.16
CA ALA A 87 -6.45 -18.33 -7.53
C ALA A 87 -7.95 -18.50 -7.80
N VAL A 88 -8.75 -17.45 -7.56
CA VAL A 88 -10.21 -17.48 -7.79
C VAL A 88 -10.52 -17.73 -9.26
N LYS A 89 -9.82 -17.08 -10.20
CA LYS A 89 -10.02 -17.28 -11.64
C LYS A 89 -9.67 -18.70 -12.07
N THR A 90 -8.52 -19.22 -11.66
CA THR A 90 -8.10 -20.59 -12.00
C THR A 90 -9.13 -21.58 -11.50
N CYS A 91 -9.50 -21.54 -10.21
CA CYS A 91 -10.45 -22.48 -9.64
C CYS A 91 -11.86 -22.37 -10.25
N ASN A 92 -12.32 -21.17 -10.61
CA ASN A 92 -13.60 -21.03 -11.32
C ASN A 92 -13.57 -21.67 -12.71
N ILE A 93 -12.46 -21.59 -13.44
CA ILE A 93 -12.32 -22.27 -14.75
C ILE A 93 -12.30 -23.78 -14.56
N VAL A 94 -11.61 -24.29 -13.53
CA VAL A 94 -11.60 -25.73 -13.22
C VAL A 94 -12.99 -26.23 -12.89
N ARG A 95 -13.67 -25.57 -11.96
CA ARG A 95 -15.04 -25.92 -11.56
C ARG A 95 -15.98 -25.86 -12.75
N PHE A 96 -15.93 -24.79 -13.55
CA PHE A 96 -16.73 -24.66 -14.77
C PHE A 96 -16.51 -25.84 -15.74
N ASN A 97 -15.25 -26.20 -15.99
CA ASN A 97 -14.89 -27.32 -16.85
C ASN A 97 -15.33 -28.68 -16.26
N GLN A 98 -15.30 -28.85 -14.94
CA GLN A 98 -15.79 -30.06 -14.27
C GLN A 98 -17.32 -30.17 -14.28
N THR A 99 -18.04 -29.05 -14.27
CA THR A 99 -19.51 -29.00 -14.39
C THR A 99 -20.03 -29.13 -15.83
N LEU A 100 -19.17 -29.04 -16.85
CA LEU A 100 -19.57 -29.34 -18.22
C LEU A 100 -19.80 -30.85 -18.34
N THR A 101 -21.07 -31.26 -18.34
CA THR A 101 -21.46 -32.64 -18.67
C THR A 101 -21.11 -32.95 -20.13
N PRO A 102 -20.81 -34.22 -20.47
CA PRO A 102 -20.46 -34.62 -21.85
C PRO A 102 -21.55 -34.26 -22.87
N GLU A 103 -22.81 -34.12 -22.46
CA GLU A 103 -23.93 -33.72 -23.30
C GLU A 103 -23.91 -32.23 -23.68
N VAL A 104 -23.44 -31.36 -22.79
CA VAL A 104 -23.33 -29.90 -23.04
C VAL A 104 -22.12 -29.58 -23.92
N ASP A 105 -21.12 -30.46 -23.92
CA ASP A 105 -19.91 -30.36 -24.73
C ASP A 105 -20.15 -30.62 -26.24
N ALA A 106 -21.30 -31.21 -26.60
CA ALA A 106 -21.73 -31.40 -27.98
C ALA A 106 -21.92 -30.07 -28.76
N MET A 107 -22.04 -28.93 -28.07
CA MET A 107 -22.13 -27.60 -28.69
C MET A 107 -20.77 -26.91 -28.90
N GLY A 108 -19.65 -27.57 -28.63
CA GLY A 108 -18.31 -27.01 -28.87
C GLY A 108 -17.88 -25.92 -27.87
N LEU A 109 -18.47 -25.90 -26.67
CA LEU A 109 -18.23 -24.93 -25.60
C LEU A 109 -16.80 -24.99 -25.01
N LYS A 110 -16.06 -26.10 -25.21
CA LYS A 110 -14.63 -26.21 -24.90
C LYS A 110 -13.75 -25.15 -25.61
N ASN A 111 -14.22 -24.53 -26.68
CA ASN A 111 -13.48 -23.53 -27.45
C ASN A 111 -13.61 -22.08 -26.92
N LEU A 112 -14.35 -21.86 -25.83
CA LEU A 112 -14.64 -20.52 -25.27
C LEU A 112 -13.74 -20.13 -24.08
N GLY A 113 -12.54 -20.72 -23.99
CA GLY A 113 -11.55 -20.34 -22.98
C GLY A 113 -11.13 -18.85 -23.08
N PRO A 114 -10.76 -18.21 -21.94
CA PRO A 114 -10.40 -16.80 -21.92
C PRO A 114 -9.21 -16.52 -22.84
N SER A 115 -9.32 -15.44 -23.61
CA SER A 115 -8.36 -14.98 -24.61
C SER A 115 -6.98 -14.71 -23.99
N GLY A 116 -6.11 -15.72 -24.03
CA GLY A 116 -4.74 -15.65 -23.53
C GLY A 116 -4.08 -17.00 -23.22
N ALA A 117 -4.85 -18.06 -22.99
CA ALA A 117 -4.34 -19.42 -22.89
C ALA A 117 -4.52 -20.14 -24.24
N GLN A 118 -3.45 -20.70 -24.79
CA GLN A 118 -3.47 -21.20 -26.17
C GLN A 118 -4.13 -22.58 -26.33
N THR A 119 -4.32 -23.35 -25.25
CA THR A 119 -5.16 -24.56 -25.25
C THR A 119 -5.88 -24.76 -23.92
N LEU A 120 -7.06 -25.41 -23.97
CA LEU A 120 -7.81 -25.85 -22.79
C LEU A 120 -7.00 -26.85 -21.97
N ASP A 121 -6.16 -27.66 -22.64
CA ASP A 121 -5.26 -28.60 -22.01
C ASP A 121 -4.21 -27.92 -21.15
N ASP A 122 -3.68 -26.74 -21.52
CA ASP A 122 -2.74 -25.99 -20.68
C ASP A 122 -3.41 -25.47 -19.39
N ILE A 123 -4.66 -25.02 -19.47
CA ILE A 123 -5.44 -24.58 -18.30
C ILE A 123 -5.79 -25.79 -17.42
N LEU A 124 -6.16 -26.91 -18.04
CA LEU A 124 -6.43 -28.17 -17.34
C LEU A 124 -5.15 -28.77 -16.77
N LEU A 125 -3.98 -28.58 -17.38
CA LEU A 125 -2.68 -29.03 -16.87
C LEU A 125 -2.27 -28.20 -15.66
N ASP A 126 -2.48 -26.87 -15.68
CA ASP A 126 -2.29 -25.99 -14.52
C ASP A 126 -3.27 -26.29 -13.38
N ALA A 127 -4.48 -26.75 -13.71
CA ALA A 127 -5.54 -27.15 -12.79
C ALA A 127 -5.35 -28.55 -12.18
N VAL A 128 -4.90 -29.51 -12.99
CA VAL A 128 -4.61 -30.89 -12.59
C VAL A 128 -3.28 -30.94 -11.82
N ASN A 129 -2.39 -29.96 -12.02
CA ASN A 129 -1.20 -29.77 -11.19
C ASN A 129 -1.47 -29.09 -9.82
N MET A 130 -2.71 -29.14 -9.32
CA MET A 130 -3.02 -28.85 -7.90
C MET A 130 -2.15 -29.65 -6.92
N VAL A 131 -1.62 -30.81 -7.37
CA VAL A 131 -0.69 -31.69 -6.64
C VAL A 131 0.64 -30.99 -6.25
N ASN A 132 0.98 -29.86 -6.87
CA ASN A 132 2.10 -29.00 -6.44
C ASN A 132 1.68 -27.54 -6.19
N PHE A 133 0.40 -27.29 -5.91
CA PHE A 133 -0.15 -25.93 -5.71
C PHE A 133 0.62 -25.12 -4.65
N TRP A 134 0.89 -25.74 -3.49
CA TRP A 134 1.68 -25.12 -2.42
C TRP A 134 3.16 -25.00 -2.76
N ALA A 135 3.72 -25.92 -3.55
CA ALA A 135 5.08 -25.81 -4.05
C ALA A 135 5.22 -24.67 -5.08
N MET A 136 4.16 -24.41 -5.85
CA MET A 136 4.10 -23.33 -6.84
C MET A 136 3.93 -21.95 -6.20
N TYR A 137 3.04 -21.83 -5.21
CA TYR A 137 2.67 -20.54 -4.59
C TYR A 137 3.30 -20.28 -3.22
N GLY A 138 4.14 -21.19 -2.68
CA GLY A 138 4.69 -21.08 -1.33
C GLY A 138 5.41 -19.75 -1.02
N ASN A 139 6.11 -19.19 -2.02
CA ASN A 139 6.74 -17.87 -1.88
C ASN A 139 5.71 -16.72 -1.88
N ASP A 140 4.67 -16.81 -2.71
CA ASP A 140 3.63 -15.78 -2.79
C ASP A 140 2.69 -15.82 -1.57
N MET A 141 2.52 -16.99 -0.95
CA MET A 141 1.80 -17.18 0.32
C MET A 141 2.47 -16.49 1.50
N LEU A 142 3.80 -16.41 1.49
CA LEU A 142 4.53 -15.63 2.47
C LEU A 142 4.27 -14.12 2.30
N ASP A 143 4.11 -13.65 1.07
CA ASP A 143 3.71 -12.26 0.82
C ASP A 143 2.23 -12.02 1.19
N PHE A 144 1.35 -13.00 0.98
CA PHE A 144 -0.04 -12.94 1.45
C PHE A 144 -0.15 -12.82 2.98
N THR A 145 0.52 -13.70 3.72
CA THR A 145 0.54 -13.65 5.20
C THR A 145 1.11 -12.32 5.72
N LYS A 146 2.19 -11.81 5.11
CA LYS A 146 2.71 -10.47 5.43
C LYS A 146 1.72 -9.34 5.10
N ALA A 147 0.89 -9.49 4.07
CA ALA A 147 -0.16 -8.52 3.76
C ALA A 147 -1.22 -8.50 4.86
N LEU A 148 -1.67 -9.68 5.32
CA LEU A 148 -2.61 -9.79 6.44
C LEU A 148 -2.03 -9.17 7.72
N ASP A 149 -0.76 -9.45 8.02
CA ASP A 149 -0.05 -8.83 9.16
C ASP A 149 -0.03 -7.31 9.05
N GLY A 150 0.30 -6.78 7.87
CA GLY A 150 0.27 -5.34 7.62
C GLY A 150 -1.13 -4.73 7.78
N LEU A 151 -2.19 -5.41 7.34
CA LEU A 151 -3.57 -4.95 7.52
C LEU A 151 -4.01 -4.99 9.00
N ILE A 152 -3.55 -5.99 9.76
CA ILE A 152 -3.79 -6.05 11.21
C ILE A 152 -3.05 -4.90 11.92
N ASP A 153 -1.80 -4.63 11.56
CA ASP A 153 -1.02 -3.51 12.12
C ASP A 153 -1.70 -2.16 11.80
N ILE A 154 -2.27 -2.02 10.60
CA ILE A 154 -3.06 -0.85 10.23
C ILE A 154 -4.28 -0.69 11.14
N CYS A 155 -4.92 -1.78 11.58
CA CYS A 155 -6.04 -1.71 12.55
C CYS A 155 -5.64 -1.03 13.85
N ASP A 156 -4.41 -1.26 14.32
CA ASP A 156 -3.91 -0.63 15.54
C ASP A 156 -3.68 0.88 15.34
N VAL A 157 -3.22 1.31 14.16
CA VAL A 157 -3.11 2.73 13.84
C VAL A 157 -4.49 3.41 13.78
N VAL A 158 -5.48 2.75 13.16
CA VAL A 158 -6.85 3.27 13.07
C VAL A 158 -7.44 3.48 14.45
N HIS A 159 -7.17 2.59 15.41
CA HIS A 159 -7.62 2.75 16.79
C HIS A 159 -7.07 4.03 17.45
N VAL A 160 -5.82 4.42 17.16
CA VAL A 160 -5.23 5.67 17.69
C VAL A 160 -5.96 6.90 17.17
N VAL A 161 -6.34 6.91 15.90
CA VAL A 161 -7.01 8.06 15.26
C VAL A 161 -8.54 8.02 15.34
N ALA A 162 -9.12 6.93 15.85
CA ALA A 162 -10.56 6.72 15.89
C ALA A 162 -11.31 7.84 16.64
N HIS A 163 -10.74 8.34 17.74
CA HIS A 163 -11.35 9.38 18.58
C HIS A 163 -11.44 10.76 17.88
N ILE A 164 -10.79 10.89 16.72
CA ILE A 164 -10.66 12.13 15.96
C ILE A 164 -11.45 12.04 14.65
N SER A 165 -11.89 10.83 14.30
CA SER A 165 -12.68 10.58 13.10
C SER A 165 -13.96 11.41 13.04
N GLU A 166 -14.58 11.73 14.18
CA GLU A 166 -15.75 12.60 14.27
C GLU A 166 -15.48 14.03 13.78
N LYS A 167 -14.21 14.48 13.83
CA LYS A 167 -13.79 15.84 13.49
C LYS A 167 -13.21 15.95 12.08
N ASN A 168 -12.94 14.84 11.40
CA ASN A 168 -12.33 14.84 10.06
C ASN A 168 -12.94 13.78 9.14
N VAL A 169 -13.62 14.23 8.09
CA VAL A 169 -14.34 13.39 7.11
C VAL A 169 -13.43 12.36 6.45
N SER A 170 -12.16 12.69 6.19
CA SER A 170 -11.20 11.77 5.56
C SER A 170 -10.80 10.62 6.49
N ILE A 171 -10.63 10.91 7.79
CA ILE A 171 -10.30 9.91 8.81
C ILE A 171 -11.54 9.05 9.14
N ALA A 172 -12.73 9.64 9.11
CA ALA A 172 -13.99 8.90 9.25
C ALA A 172 -14.16 7.78 8.22
N GLY A 173 -13.78 8.04 6.95
CA GLY A 173 -13.79 7.03 5.90
C GLY A 173 -12.86 5.85 6.21
N LEU A 174 -11.64 6.13 6.71
CA LEU A 174 -10.67 5.11 7.10
C LEU A 174 -11.19 4.26 8.28
N VAL A 175 -11.75 4.88 9.32
CA VAL A 175 -12.28 4.17 10.49
C VAL A 175 -13.47 3.28 10.12
N ARG A 176 -14.40 3.82 9.33
CA ARG A 176 -15.59 3.08 8.86
C ARG A 176 -15.18 1.87 8.04
N ASP A 177 -14.27 2.06 7.09
CA ASP A 177 -13.82 1.01 6.20
C ASP A 177 -12.96 -0.04 6.92
N LEU A 178 -12.55 0.16 8.18
CA LEU A 178 -11.76 -0.82 8.93
C LEU A 178 -12.47 -1.35 10.18
N HIS A 179 -13.66 -0.83 10.47
CA HIS A 179 -14.45 -1.26 11.61
C HIS A 179 -14.74 -2.77 11.55
N GLY A 180 -14.44 -3.48 12.64
CA GLY A 180 -14.68 -4.92 12.77
C GLY A 180 -13.81 -5.83 11.88
N ALA A 181 -12.91 -5.29 11.04
CA ALA A 181 -12.10 -6.11 10.13
C ALA A 181 -11.01 -6.91 10.84
N ARG A 182 -10.65 -6.53 12.07
CA ARG A 182 -9.53 -7.14 12.82
C ARG A 182 -9.73 -8.63 13.08
N ASP A 183 -10.94 -9.04 13.45
CA ASP A 183 -11.23 -10.43 13.80
C ASP A 183 -11.26 -11.30 12.54
N PHE A 184 -11.86 -10.79 11.46
CA PHE A 184 -11.80 -11.41 10.14
C PHE A 184 -10.36 -11.60 9.64
N LEU A 185 -9.52 -10.56 9.72
CA LEU A 185 -8.11 -10.64 9.30
C LEU A 185 -7.31 -11.63 10.17
N ARG A 186 -7.59 -11.68 11.48
CA ARG A 186 -6.99 -12.65 12.39
C ARG A 186 -7.44 -14.07 12.07
N GLN A 187 -8.71 -14.27 11.73
CA GLN A 187 -9.24 -15.56 11.32
C GLN A 187 -8.57 -16.01 10.02
N LEU A 188 -8.55 -15.17 8.98
CA LEU A 188 -7.82 -15.46 7.72
C LEU A 188 -6.34 -15.75 7.96
N ARG A 189 -5.70 -14.99 8.86
CA ARG A 189 -4.30 -15.23 9.25
C ARG A 189 -4.16 -16.56 9.98
N SER A 190 -5.08 -16.91 10.86
CA SER A 190 -5.04 -18.16 11.64
C SER A 190 -5.24 -19.40 10.76
N SER A 191 -5.88 -19.26 9.60
CA SER A 191 -5.94 -20.30 8.57
C SER A 191 -4.57 -20.66 7.99
N LEU A 192 -3.53 -19.87 8.26
CA LEU A 192 -2.17 -20.04 7.76
C LEU A 192 -1.17 -20.09 8.91
N VAL A 193 -0.41 -21.19 8.97
CA VAL A 193 0.68 -21.41 9.91
C VAL A 193 1.99 -21.05 9.23
N VAL A 194 2.74 -20.11 9.82
CA VAL A 194 4.09 -19.77 9.36
C VAL A 194 5.12 -20.45 10.25
N THR A 195 5.82 -21.45 9.72
CA THR A 195 6.80 -22.24 10.47
C THR A 195 8.23 -21.88 10.06
N ALA A 196 9.08 -21.63 11.05
CA ALA A 196 10.51 -21.40 10.81
C ALA A 196 11.24 -22.74 10.68
N VAL A 197 11.73 -23.06 9.48
CA VAL A 197 12.55 -24.26 9.23
C VAL A 197 14.03 -23.96 9.55
N THR A 198 14.49 -22.73 9.26
CA THR A 198 15.80 -22.22 9.66
C THR A 198 15.72 -20.72 10.00
N LYS A 199 16.80 -20.11 10.55
CA LYS A 199 16.86 -18.66 10.84
C LYS A 199 16.50 -17.74 9.66
N LYS A 200 16.57 -18.24 8.42
CA LYS A 200 16.24 -17.47 7.20
C LYS A 200 15.18 -18.13 6.31
N LYS A 201 14.77 -19.37 6.59
CA LYS A 201 13.82 -20.11 5.77
C LYS A 201 12.54 -20.30 6.57
N PHE A 202 11.48 -19.68 6.08
CA PHE A 202 10.12 -19.82 6.59
C PHE A 202 9.30 -20.57 5.54
N GLU A 203 8.43 -21.45 5.99
CA GLU A 203 7.45 -22.15 5.15
C GLU A 203 6.06 -21.84 5.69
N VAL A 204 5.11 -21.64 4.78
CA VAL A 204 3.71 -21.38 5.12
C VAL A 204 2.94 -22.66 4.83
N ALA A 205 2.20 -23.16 5.83
CA ALA A 205 1.34 -24.32 5.74
C ALA A 205 -0.09 -23.95 6.16
N PRO A 206 -1.13 -24.61 5.65
CA PRO A 206 -2.50 -24.40 6.14
C PRO A 206 -2.63 -24.81 7.61
N SER A 207 -3.51 -24.13 8.34
CA SER A 207 -3.95 -24.58 9.66
C SER A 207 -4.83 -25.80 9.54
N THR A 208 -4.70 -26.75 10.46
CA THR A 208 -5.54 -27.95 10.51
C THR A 208 -7.03 -27.64 10.70
N ASP A 209 -7.36 -26.53 11.38
CA ASP A 209 -8.73 -26.25 11.81
C ASP A 209 -9.66 -25.81 10.67
N VAL A 210 -9.13 -25.09 9.67
CA VAL A 210 -9.91 -24.67 8.49
C VAL A 210 -9.92 -25.76 7.42
N PHE A 211 -9.00 -26.71 7.53
CA PHE A 211 -8.70 -27.73 6.55
C PHE A 211 -8.93 -29.11 7.15
N VAL A 212 -9.97 -29.30 7.97
CA VAL A 212 -10.27 -30.58 8.64
C VAL A 212 -10.47 -31.69 7.61
N GLU A 213 -11.29 -31.46 6.58
CA GLU A 213 -11.51 -32.43 5.51
C GLU A 213 -10.21 -32.81 4.80
N TYR A 214 -9.32 -31.83 4.60
CA TYR A 214 -7.99 -32.08 4.05
C TYR A 214 -7.11 -32.86 5.03
N ALA A 215 -7.15 -32.54 6.32
CA ALA A 215 -6.38 -33.24 7.34
C ALA A 215 -6.80 -34.71 7.45
N ASP A 216 -8.10 -34.98 7.43
CA ASP A 216 -8.67 -36.33 7.46
C ASP A 216 -8.28 -37.11 6.19
N ALA A 217 -8.43 -36.51 5.01
CA ALA A 217 -8.02 -37.12 3.75
C ALA A 217 -6.50 -37.36 3.68
N MET A 218 -5.70 -36.43 4.22
CA MET A 218 -4.24 -36.56 4.28
C MET A 218 -3.80 -37.65 5.27
N GLU A 219 -4.51 -37.82 6.39
CA GLU A 219 -4.28 -38.94 7.30
C GLU A 219 -4.58 -40.28 6.62
N GLU A 220 -5.70 -40.39 5.89
CA GLU A 220 -6.03 -41.57 5.09
C GLU A 220 -4.94 -41.87 4.06
N ALA A 221 -4.49 -40.85 3.34
CA ALA A 221 -3.40 -40.96 2.36
C ALA A 221 -2.08 -41.43 3.00
N ILE A 222 -1.72 -40.90 4.17
CA ILE A 222 -0.52 -41.33 4.92
C ILE A 222 -0.67 -42.78 5.40
N ARG A 223 -1.86 -43.20 5.83
CA ARG A 223 -2.13 -44.59 6.23
C ARG A 223 -1.96 -45.53 5.03
N GLU A 224 -2.50 -45.17 3.86
CA GLU A 224 -2.31 -45.94 2.62
C GLU A 224 -0.83 -46.02 2.22
N ARG A 225 -0.07 -44.93 2.33
CA ARG A 225 1.38 -44.91 2.03
C ARG A 225 2.23 -45.76 2.98
N LYS A 226 1.79 -45.94 4.23
CA LYS A 226 2.47 -46.77 5.24
C LYS A 226 2.12 -48.26 5.15
N GLN A 227 1.16 -48.66 4.32
CA GLN A 227 0.85 -50.07 4.07
C GLN A 227 1.98 -50.78 3.32
N ASP A 228 2.05 -52.11 3.47
CA ASP A 228 3.06 -52.95 2.82
C ASP A 228 2.97 -52.81 1.28
N PRO A 229 4.08 -52.68 0.52
CA PRO A 229 4.03 -52.36 -0.91
C PRO A 229 3.20 -53.35 -1.76
N LEU A 230 3.14 -54.62 -1.33
CA LEU A 230 2.31 -55.66 -1.93
C LEU A 230 0.82 -55.42 -1.73
N GLN A 231 0.41 -54.99 -0.53
CA GLN A 231 -0.99 -54.66 -0.21
C GLN A 231 -1.45 -53.44 -0.98
N ARG A 232 -0.57 -52.42 -1.10
CA ARG A 232 -0.82 -51.24 -1.94
C ARG A 232 -1.03 -51.61 -3.41
N MET A 233 -0.15 -52.43 -3.99
CA MET A 233 -0.31 -52.92 -5.37
C MET A 233 -1.59 -53.74 -5.57
N GLN A 234 -2.02 -54.52 -4.57
CA GLN A 234 -3.27 -55.27 -4.62
C GLN A 234 -4.50 -54.36 -4.54
N ALA A 235 -4.50 -53.37 -3.65
CA ALA A 235 -5.55 -52.37 -3.54
C ALA A 235 -5.66 -51.51 -4.82
N GLU A 236 -4.53 -51.03 -5.38
CA GLU A 236 -4.51 -50.31 -6.66
C GLU A 236 -5.00 -51.19 -7.82
N ARG A 237 -4.65 -52.48 -7.85
CA ARG A 237 -5.16 -53.43 -8.85
C ARG A 237 -6.66 -53.68 -8.68
N GLN A 238 -7.16 -53.79 -7.46
CA GLN A 238 -8.59 -53.93 -7.16
C GLN A 238 -9.35 -52.67 -7.59
N ARG A 239 -8.86 -51.47 -7.27
CA ARG A 239 -9.44 -50.19 -7.73
C ARG A 239 -9.48 -50.09 -9.25
N LYS A 240 -8.38 -50.48 -9.93
CA LYS A 240 -8.34 -50.52 -11.40
C LYS A 240 -9.26 -51.60 -11.99
N GLN A 241 -9.41 -52.75 -11.34
CA GLN A 241 -10.35 -53.79 -11.74
C GLN A 241 -11.80 -53.32 -11.58
N ILE A 242 -12.16 -52.68 -10.47
CA ILE A 242 -13.48 -52.09 -10.23
C ILE A 242 -13.77 -51.01 -11.29
N LYS A 243 -12.81 -50.14 -11.60
CA LYS A 243 -12.90 -49.17 -12.73
C LYS A 243 -13.10 -49.86 -14.09
N SER A 244 -12.50 -51.03 -14.31
CA SER A 244 -12.64 -51.78 -15.58
C SER A 244 -13.90 -52.66 -15.66
N LEU A 245 -14.50 -53.02 -14.51
CA LEU A 245 -15.73 -53.80 -14.39
C LEU A 245 -16.99 -52.93 -14.53
N HIS A 246 -16.88 -51.62 -14.29
CA HIS A 246 -17.91 -50.64 -14.60
C HIS A 246 -17.94 -50.33 -16.10
N LEU A 247 -18.44 -51.28 -16.90
CA LEU A 247 -18.94 -51.04 -18.25
C LEU A 247 -20.46 -51.00 -18.16
N VAL A 248 -21.01 -49.87 -17.70
CA VAL A 248 -22.46 -49.68 -17.65
C VAL A 248 -22.92 -49.22 -19.02
N LEU A 249 -23.47 -50.17 -19.78
CA LEU A 249 -24.54 -49.90 -20.73
C LEU A 249 -25.83 -49.77 -19.93
N SER A 250 -26.28 -48.56 -19.62
CA SER A 250 -27.70 -48.16 -19.45
C SER A 250 -27.79 -46.71 -18.97
N ASP A 251 -28.66 -45.96 -19.63
CA ASP A 251 -28.87 -44.51 -19.54
C ASP A 251 -29.74 -44.08 -18.34
N ASP A 252 -29.93 -44.90 -17.30
CA ASP A 252 -30.84 -44.56 -16.19
C ASP A 252 -30.23 -45.01 -14.86
N ASP A 253 -29.35 -44.17 -14.27
CA ASP A 253 -29.09 -44.11 -12.82
C ASP A 253 -28.17 -42.90 -12.52
N ASP A 254 -28.75 -41.71 -12.63
CA ASP A 254 -28.27 -40.51 -11.93
C ASP A 254 -28.33 -40.77 -10.41
N ASP A 255 -27.20 -41.08 -9.76
CA ASP A 255 -26.74 -40.39 -8.54
C ASP A 255 -25.57 -41.05 -7.75
N ALA A 256 -25.12 -42.28 -8.01
CA ALA A 256 -24.45 -43.03 -6.92
C ALA A 256 -22.99 -43.48 -7.08
N ASN A 257 -22.26 -43.33 -8.19
CA ASN A 257 -20.92 -43.93 -8.28
C ASN A 257 -19.89 -43.06 -9.01
N LEU A 258 -19.41 -42.02 -8.32
CA LEU A 258 -18.12 -41.41 -8.64
C LEU A 258 -17.01 -42.47 -8.46
N PRO A 259 -16.05 -42.60 -9.40
CA PRO A 259 -14.95 -43.55 -9.26
C PRO A 259 -14.23 -43.29 -7.93
N GLU A 260 -13.97 -44.34 -7.13
CA GLU A 260 -13.14 -44.25 -5.93
C GLU A 260 -11.86 -43.47 -6.26
N GLN A 261 -11.80 -42.22 -5.83
CA GLN A 261 -10.64 -41.35 -5.95
C GLN A 261 -9.57 -41.85 -4.98
N ASP A 262 -8.31 -41.85 -5.40
CA ASP A 262 -7.21 -42.19 -4.49
C ASP A 262 -7.20 -41.20 -3.32
N ALA A 263 -6.83 -41.65 -2.12
CA ALA A 263 -6.88 -40.80 -0.92
C ALA A 263 -5.97 -39.55 -1.07
N ASP A 264 -4.86 -39.69 -1.80
CA ASP A 264 -3.99 -38.58 -2.20
C ASP A 264 -4.77 -37.52 -3.04
N ASP A 265 -5.54 -37.96 -4.05
CA ASP A 265 -6.34 -37.06 -4.90
C ASP A 265 -7.43 -36.33 -4.10
N ARG A 266 -8.07 -37.03 -3.15
CA ARG A 266 -9.10 -36.44 -2.27
C ARG A 266 -8.52 -35.35 -1.38
N ALA A 267 -7.33 -35.58 -0.82
CA ALA A 267 -6.64 -34.58 -0.01
C ALA A 267 -6.33 -33.34 -0.85
N ASP A 268 -5.78 -33.50 -2.04
CA ASP A 268 -5.44 -32.36 -2.91
C ASP A 268 -6.68 -31.53 -3.31
N ILE A 269 -7.82 -32.20 -3.60
CA ILE A 269 -9.09 -31.52 -3.90
C ILE A 269 -9.61 -30.74 -2.67
N ALA A 270 -9.59 -31.36 -1.48
CA ALA A 270 -10.03 -30.70 -0.25
C ALA A 270 -9.19 -29.45 0.07
N ALA A 271 -7.87 -29.54 -0.09
CA ALA A 271 -6.97 -28.39 0.10
C ALA A 271 -7.26 -27.26 -0.91
N ALA A 272 -7.48 -27.60 -2.18
CA ALA A 272 -7.81 -26.63 -3.22
C ALA A 272 -9.13 -25.90 -2.93
N ASN A 273 -10.15 -26.62 -2.48
CA ASN A 273 -11.46 -26.06 -2.15
C ASN A 273 -11.37 -25.05 -1.00
N ALA A 274 -10.80 -25.45 0.14
CA ALA A 274 -10.66 -24.57 1.30
C ALA A 274 -9.78 -23.35 1.00
N PHE A 275 -8.72 -23.50 0.20
CA PHE A 275 -7.90 -22.37 -0.24
C PHE A 275 -8.68 -21.39 -1.13
N THR A 276 -9.48 -21.91 -2.07
CA THR A 276 -10.29 -21.10 -2.98
C THR A 276 -11.28 -20.26 -2.19
N GLU A 277 -11.91 -20.84 -1.16
CA GLU A 277 -12.83 -20.13 -0.28
C GLU A 277 -12.13 -18.98 0.46
N VAL A 278 -10.96 -19.24 1.05
CA VAL A 278 -10.14 -18.21 1.72
C VAL A 278 -9.76 -17.08 0.75
N MET A 279 -9.34 -17.42 -0.48
CA MET A 279 -8.96 -16.42 -1.47
C MET A 279 -10.15 -15.65 -2.04
N HIS A 280 -11.31 -16.29 -2.15
CA HIS A 280 -12.54 -15.63 -2.57
C HIS A 280 -13.00 -14.61 -1.52
N ALA A 281 -13.04 -15.02 -0.24
CA ALA A 281 -13.36 -14.13 0.87
C ALA A 281 -12.41 -12.93 0.95
N PHE A 282 -11.11 -13.14 0.70
CA PHE A 282 -10.17 -12.02 0.61
C PHE A 282 -10.38 -11.15 -0.63
N ALA A 283 -10.68 -11.75 -1.79
CA ALA A 283 -10.90 -11.05 -3.05
C ALA A 283 -12.10 -10.09 -2.98
N GLU A 284 -13.17 -10.47 -2.29
CA GLU A 284 -14.36 -9.62 -2.07
C GLU A 284 -14.04 -8.34 -1.28
N GLU A 285 -13.12 -8.43 -0.32
CA GLU A 285 -12.73 -7.30 0.53
C GLU A 285 -11.59 -6.44 -0.07
N LEU A 286 -11.03 -6.81 -1.24
CA LEU A 286 -9.92 -6.08 -1.86
C LEU A 286 -10.17 -4.58 -2.04
N PRO A 287 -11.31 -4.12 -2.62
CA PRO A 287 -11.55 -2.69 -2.84
C PRO A 287 -11.59 -1.89 -1.53
N ARG A 288 -12.02 -2.53 -0.44
CA ARG A 288 -12.06 -1.93 0.89
C ARG A 288 -10.64 -1.77 1.44
N PHE A 289 -9.83 -2.82 1.38
CA PHE A 289 -8.45 -2.77 1.85
C PHE A 289 -7.55 -1.87 1.01
N GLU A 290 -7.79 -1.73 -0.31
CA GLU A 290 -7.07 -0.77 -1.16
C GLU A 290 -7.27 0.67 -0.68
N ARG A 291 -8.50 1.06 -0.35
CA ARG A 291 -8.81 2.40 0.18
C ARG A 291 -8.11 2.64 1.51
N VAL A 292 -8.12 1.64 2.39
CA VAL A 292 -7.42 1.67 3.68
C VAL A 292 -5.92 1.87 3.48
N VAL A 293 -5.29 1.04 2.64
CA VAL A 293 -3.85 1.11 2.33
C VAL A 293 -3.50 2.50 1.79
N SER A 294 -4.29 3.03 0.86
CA SER A 294 -4.06 4.38 0.32
C SER A 294 -4.21 5.47 1.39
N ALA A 295 -5.26 5.42 2.20
CA ALA A 295 -5.50 6.39 3.27
C ALA A 295 -4.39 6.35 4.35
N MET A 296 -3.85 5.16 4.64
CA MET A 296 -2.68 5.01 5.52
C MET A 296 -1.43 5.67 4.96
N CYS A 297 -1.20 5.56 3.64
CA CYS A 297 -0.10 6.28 2.99
C CYS A 297 -0.27 7.79 3.11
N ASP A 298 -1.49 8.28 2.94
CA ASP A 298 -1.80 9.71 3.06
C ASP A 298 -1.60 10.18 4.52
N LEU A 299 -2.04 9.39 5.51
CA LEU A 299 -1.87 9.67 6.93
C LEU A 299 -0.38 9.75 7.34
N ASP A 300 0.47 8.86 6.82
CA ASP A 300 1.93 8.90 7.07
C ASP A 300 2.58 10.16 6.47
N VAL A 301 2.08 10.68 5.35
CA VAL A 301 2.53 11.96 4.80
C VAL A 301 2.05 13.14 5.65
N LEU A 302 0.80 13.11 6.11
CA LEU A 302 0.23 14.20 6.90
C LEU A 302 0.89 14.30 8.28
N GLN A 303 1.17 13.18 8.96
CA GLN A 303 1.97 13.20 10.19
C GLN A 303 3.38 13.72 9.94
N SER A 304 3.95 13.40 8.77
CA SER A 304 5.26 13.89 8.38
C SER A 304 5.26 15.42 8.24
N PHE A 305 4.21 16.01 7.67
CA PHE A 305 4.04 17.47 7.63
C PHE A 305 3.91 18.08 9.03
N ALA A 306 3.04 17.53 9.87
CA ALA A 306 2.86 18.02 11.25
C ALA A 306 4.18 17.94 12.05
N THR A 307 4.91 16.83 11.94
CA THR A 307 6.21 16.62 12.57
C THR A 307 7.24 17.65 12.11
N THR A 308 7.35 17.90 10.81
CA THR A 308 8.28 18.90 10.26
C THR A 308 7.93 20.30 10.73
N CYS A 309 6.64 20.65 10.77
CA CYS A 309 6.17 21.94 11.25
C CYS A 309 6.47 22.14 12.74
N ALA A 310 6.27 21.11 13.57
CA ALA A 310 6.57 21.16 15.00
C ALA A 310 8.08 21.20 15.30
N SER A 311 8.89 20.55 14.46
CA SER A 311 10.36 20.47 14.65
C SER A 311 11.11 21.68 14.07
N ALA A 312 10.42 22.57 13.36
CA ALA A 312 11.03 23.71 12.71
C ALA A 312 11.58 24.70 13.74
N ARG A 313 12.90 24.94 13.69
CA ARG A 313 13.64 25.81 14.63
C ARG A 313 13.53 27.30 14.32
N GLY A 314 12.51 27.71 13.57
CA GLY A 314 12.36 29.11 13.21
C GLY A 314 11.79 29.94 14.36
N SER A 315 12.24 31.19 14.48
CA SER A 315 11.58 32.19 15.33
C SER A 315 10.10 32.36 14.95
N ILE A 316 9.81 32.17 13.66
CA ILE A 316 8.48 32.09 13.09
C ILE A 316 8.24 30.63 12.70
N GLY A 317 7.23 30.02 13.32
CA GLY A 317 6.81 28.67 13.00
C GLY A 317 6.17 28.55 11.62
N PHE A 318 5.53 27.41 11.40
CA PHE A 318 4.71 27.16 10.23
C PHE A 318 3.26 27.52 10.53
N THR A 319 2.56 28.12 9.56
CA THR A 319 1.16 28.55 9.71
C THR A 319 0.29 27.91 8.62
N ARG A 320 -0.98 27.67 8.93
CA ARG A 320 -1.98 27.22 7.96
C ARG A 320 -2.18 28.29 6.87
N PRO A 321 -2.06 27.95 5.58
CA PRO A 321 -2.30 28.91 4.50
C PRO A 321 -3.79 29.21 4.32
N ASN A 322 -4.12 30.45 3.99
CA ASN A 322 -5.47 30.84 3.57
C ASN A 322 -5.51 31.02 2.05
N PHE A 323 -6.55 30.48 1.42
CA PHE A 323 -6.75 30.61 -0.02
C PHE A 323 -7.73 31.74 -0.32
N SER A 324 -7.28 32.71 -1.11
CA SER A 324 -8.11 33.84 -1.54
C SER A 324 -8.88 33.48 -2.81
N SER A 325 -10.11 33.98 -2.92
CA SER A 325 -10.90 33.93 -4.16
C SER A 325 -10.50 35.01 -5.17
N ALA A 326 -9.73 36.02 -4.74
CA ALA A 326 -9.25 37.06 -5.64
C ALA A 326 -8.23 36.47 -6.62
N PRO A 327 -8.23 36.89 -7.90
CA PRO A 327 -7.22 36.46 -8.85
C PRO A 327 -5.86 37.09 -8.51
N ASN A 328 -4.79 36.31 -8.62
CA ASN A 328 -3.39 36.73 -8.45
C ASN A 328 -3.02 37.30 -7.07
N ALA A 329 -3.79 37.02 -6.02
CA ALA A 329 -3.43 37.43 -4.67
C ALA A 329 -2.25 36.59 -4.14
N LEU A 330 -1.17 37.26 -3.78
CA LEU A 330 -0.07 36.68 -3.02
C LEU A 330 0.37 37.66 -1.95
N GLU A 331 -0.12 37.44 -0.73
CA GLU A 331 0.27 38.19 0.46
C GLU A 331 0.93 37.24 1.45
N LEU A 332 2.20 37.50 1.78
CA LEU A 332 2.97 36.72 2.75
C LEU A 332 3.58 37.67 3.77
N THR A 333 3.27 37.45 5.05
CA THR A 333 3.79 38.26 6.15
C THR A 333 4.86 37.50 6.92
N ARG A 334 6.04 38.12 7.08
CA ARG A 334 7.22 37.55 7.74
C ARG A 334 7.54 36.13 7.26
N SER A 335 7.54 35.95 5.95
CA SER A 335 7.83 34.67 5.31
C SER A 335 9.33 34.40 5.24
N TRP A 336 9.73 33.13 5.30
CA TRP A 336 11.14 32.74 5.29
C TRP A 336 11.38 31.48 4.46
N HIS A 337 12.63 31.26 4.03
CA HIS A 337 12.99 30.14 3.18
C HIS A 337 13.31 28.88 4.01
N PRO A 338 12.54 27.78 3.89
CA PRO A 338 12.64 26.64 4.81
C PRO A 338 13.92 25.82 4.67
N LEU A 339 14.58 25.87 3.51
CA LEU A 339 15.81 25.11 3.25
C LEU A 339 17.09 25.93 3.45
N LEU A 340 16.99 27.25 3.64
CA LEU A 340 18.18 28.09 3.84
C LEU A 340 18.64 27.94 5.28
N ARG A 341 19.87 27.46 5.44
CA ARG A 341 20.57 27.50 6.73
C ARG A 341 21.44 28.76 6.73
N PRO A 342 21.20 29.73 7.62
CA PRO A 342 22.03 30.91 7.67
C PRO A 342 23.37 30.54 8.33
N SER A 343 24.33 30.07 7.53
CA SER A 343 25.70 29.82 7.96
C SER A 343 26.61 30.80 7.24
N ILE A 344 27.01 31.87 7.91
CA ILE A 344 28.12 32.70 7.43
C ILE A 344 29.41 31.93 7.79
N VAL A 345 30.07 31.36 6.78
CA VAL A 345 31.39 30.75 6.96
C VAL A 345 32.43 31.87 6.93
N ASP A 346 32.77 32.42 8.09
CA ASP A 346 33.98 33.24 8.20
C ASP A 346 35.21 32.31 8.15
N LYS A 347 35.82 32.20 6.97
CA LYS A 347 36.99 31.31 6.71
C LYS A 347 38.17 31.61 7.65
N ALA A 348 38.23 32.80 8.26
CA ALA A 348 39.31 33.20 9.15
C ALA A 348 39.13 32.77 10.62
N LYS A 349 37.90 32.51 11.10
CA LYS A 349 37.64 32.39 12.55
C LYS A 349 37.03 31.07 13.04
N ARG A 350 36.63 30.13 12.18
CA ARG A 350 35.93 28.88 12.60
C ARG A 350 34.71 29.10 13.51
N ILE A 351 34.20 30.33 13.61
CA ILE A 351 32.99 30.65 14.38
C ILE A 351 31.84 30.73 13.37
N THR A 352 30.88 29.83 13.53
CA THR A 352 29.60 29.92 12.83
C THR A 352 28.74 30.91 13.60
N HIS A 353 28.62 32.14 13.08
CA HIS A 353 27.48 32.96 13.48
C HIS A 353 26.27 32.36 12.74
N ASN A 354 25.36 31.72 13.50
CA ASN A 354 24.02 31.47 13.02
C ASN A 354 23.43 32.84 12.69
N ALA A 355 23.42 33.24 11.41
CA ALA A 355 22.62 34.38 11.04
C ALA A 355 21.16 34.02 11.38
N GLY A 356 20.37 34.99 11.84
CA GLY A 356 18.95 34.75 12.07
C GLY A 356 18.26 34.32 10.77
N ILE A 357 17.05 33.79 10.90
CA ILE A 357 16.16 33.64 9.75
C ILE A 357 15.87 35.04 9.19
N VAL A 358 15.98 35.19 7.87
CA VAL A 358 15.61 36.43 7.19
C VAL A 358 14.12 36.38 6.86
N GLU A 359 13.37 37.31 7.42
CA GLU A 359 11.93 37.42 7.29
C GLU A 359 11.56 38.43 6.20
N ASN A 360 10.64 38.06 5.31
CA ASN A 360 10.26 38.86 4.16
C ASN A 360 8.75 39.09 4.13
N ASN A 361 8.34 40.35 3.95
CA ASN A 361 6.96 40.71 3.63
C ASN A 361 6.84 40.80 2.10
N ILE A 362 5.85 40.13 1.54
CA ILE A 362 5.64 40.02 0.10
C ILE A 362 4.18 40.33 -0.17
N SER A 363 3.93 41.32 -1.02
CA SER A 363 2.59 41.63 -1.52
C SER A 363 2.67 41.79 -3.02
N MET A 364 1.87 41.00 -3.74
CA MET A 364 1.66 41.16 -5.17
C MET A 364 0.23 41.59 -5.43
N GLU A 365 0.02 42.91 -5.51
CA GLU A 365 -1.26 43.50 -5.93
C GLU A 365 -1.36 43.58 -7.47
N VAL A 366 -0.22 43.53 -8.16
CA VAL A 366 -0.10 43.63 -9.61
C VAL A 366 0.54 42.36 -10.20
N PRO A 367 0.18 41.97 -11.44
CA PRO A 367 0.64 40.71 -12.05
C PRO A 367 2.14 40.65 -12.36
N PHE A 368 2.87 41.77 -12.22
CA PHE A 368 4.30 41.85 -12.50
C PHE A 368 5.01 42.66 -11.41
N THR A 369 6.05 42.09 -10.81
CA THR A 369 6.89 42.74 -9.80
C THR A 369 8.35 42.71 -10.23
N LEU A 370 9.01 43.87 -10.25
CA LEU A 370 10.43 43.98 -10.57
C LEU A 370 11.25 43.97 -9.26
N LEU A 371 12.05 42.91 -9.06
CA LEU A 371 12.95 42.79 -7.92
C LEU A 371 14.37 43.25 -8.29
N THR A 372 14.82 44.35 -7.70
CA THR A 372 16.17 44.90 -7.91
C THR A 372 17.03 44.76 -6.66
N GLY A 373 18.35 44.82 -6.82
CA GLY A 373 19.31 44.72 -5.72
C GLY A 373 20.70 44.27 -6.18
N PRO A 374 21.74 44.43 -5.37
CA PRO A 374 23.09 44.00 -5.72
C PRO A 374 23.19 42.48 -5.86
N ASN A 375 24.24 41.98 -6.54
CA ASN A 375 24.49 40.54 -6.58
C ASN A 375 24.71 40.01 -5.16
N MET A 376 24.32 38.74 -4.93
CA MET A 376 24.37 38.09 -3.60
C MET A 376 23.47 38.73 -2.53
N SER A 377 22.56 39.64 -2.88
CA SER A 377 21.57 40.20 -1.94
C SER A 377 20.41 39.26 -1.60
N GLY A 378 20.42 38.02 -2.08
CA GLY A 378 19.35 37.03 -1.83
C GLY A 378 18.14 37.11 -2.76
N LYS A 379 18.24 37.78 -3.92
CA LYS A 379 17.12 37.86 -4.90
C LYS A 379 16.63 36.48 -5.36
N SER A 380 17.55 35.61 -5.81
CA SER A 380 17.21 34.24 -6.23
C SER A 380 16.60 33.42 -5.08
N SER A 381 17.14 33.60 -3.86
CA SER A 381 16.61 32.99 -2.65
C SER A 381 15.17 33.39 -2.35
N LEU A 382 14.83 34.68 -2.50
CA LEU A 382 13.47 35.17 -2.32
C LEU A 382 12.49 34.58 -3.36
N LEU A 383 12.90 34.50 -4.63
CA LEU A 383 12.08 33.90 -5.69
C LEU A 383 11.81 32.41 -5.41
N ARG A 384 12.84 31.66 -5.00
CA ARG A 384 12.68 30.24 -4.61
C ARG A 384 11.80 30.11 -3.36
N GLN A 385 11.92 31.01 -2.38
CA GLN A 385 11.07 31.03 -1.19
C GLN A 385 9.58 31.14 -1.55
N ILE A 386 9.22 32.07 -2.45
CA ILE A 386 7.84 32.24 -2.92
C ILE A 386 7.34 30.95 -3.58
N ALA A 387 8.11 30.41 -4.52
CA ALA A 387 7.74 29.18 -5.23
C ALA A 387 7.54 27.99 -4.26
N LEU A 388 8.44 27.82 -3.30
CA LEU A 388 8.31 26.78 -2.28
C LEU A 388 7.09 26.97 -1.39
N THR A 389 6.76 28.21 -1.04
CA THR A 389 5.59 28.54 -0.21
C THR A 389 4.29 28.15 -0.93
N VAL A 390 4.17 28.47 -2.22
CA VAL A 390 3.03 28.08 -3.05
C VAL A 390 2.92 26.55 -3.17
N ILE A 391 4.03 25.86 -3.41
CA ILE A 391 4.06 24.38 -3.47
C ILE A 391 3.60 23.79 -2.14
N LEU A 392 4.14 24.26 -1.01
CA LEU A 392 3.77 23.79 0.33
C LEU A 392 2.27 23.99 0.61
N ALA A 393 1.72 25.15 0.23
CA ALA A 393 0.30 25.41 0.37
C ALA A 393 -0.54 24.43 -0.45
N GLN A 394 -0.24 24.26 -1.74
CA GLN A 394 -1.03 23.42 -2.66
C GLN A 394 -0.85 21.91 -2.44
N ILE A 395 0.18 21.45 -1.72
CA ILE A 395 0.26 20.04 -1.28
C ILE A 395 -0.52 19.77 0.02
N GLY A 396 -1.00 20.82 0.70
CA GLY A 396 -1.72 20.71 1.98
C GLY A 396 -0.78 20.66 3.21
N CYS A 397 0.41 21.25 3.11
CA CYS A 397 1.31 21.46 4.24
C CYS A 397 1.15 22.89 4.76
N TYR A 398 1.48 23.12 6.02
CA TYR A 398 1.64 24.50 6.50
C TYR A 398 2.81 25.18 5.80
N VAL A 399 2.79 26.51 5.81
CA VAL A 399 3.75 27.36 5.11
C VAL A 399 4.64 28.14 6.09
N PRO A 400 5.90 28.43 5.70
CA PRO A 400 6.90 29.10 6.55
C PRO A 400 6.69 30.63 6.59
N CYS A 401 5.60 31.06 7.22
CA CYS A 401 5.25 32.47 7.38
C CYS A 401 4.32 32.67 8.59
N SER A 402 4.17 33.93 9.03
CA SER A 402 3.20 34.27 10.09
C SER A 402 1.77 34.35 9.58
N MET A 403 1.56 34.84 8.36
CA MET A 403 0.28 34.91 7.69
C MET A 403 0.49 34.72 6.19
N SER A 404 -0.44 34.02 5.53
CA SER A 404 -0.45 33.92 4.06
C SER A 404 -1.87 33.97 3.51
N SER A 405 -2.01 34.69 2.39
CA SER A 405 -3.18 34.71 1.53
C SER A 405 -2.71 34.42 0.10
N ILE A 406 -3.08 33.27 -0.44
CA ILE A 406 -2.52 32.75 -1.70
C ILE A 406 -3.66 32.35 -2.63
N SER A 407 -3.65 32.82 -3.87
CA SER A 407 -4.51 32.29 -4.94
C SER A 407 -3.95 30.97 -5.47
N ILE A 408 -4.82 30.04 -5.88
CA ILE A 408 -4.39 28.78 -6.48
C ILE A 408 -3.59 29.04 -7.76
N CYS A 409 -2.38 28.47 -7.84
CA CYS A 409 -1.54 28.56 -9.02
C CYS A 409 -1.71 27.30 -9.89
N ASP A 410 -1.84 27.49 -11.19
CA ASP A 410 -1.90 26.39 -12.15
C ASP A 410 -0.52 25.80 -12.45
N ALA A 411 0.49 26.66 -12.57
CA ALA A 411 1.85 26.30 -12.88
C ALA A 411 2.84 27.28 -12.25
N ILE A 412 4.01 26.77 -11.86
CA ILE A 412 5.14 27.58 -11.41
C ILE A 412 6.23 27.44 -12.47
N MET A 413 6.54 28.53 -13.14
CA MET A 413 7.58 28.60 -14.16
C MET A 413 8.79 29.34 -13.61
N THR A 414 9.96 28.73 -13.71
CA THR A 414 11.21 29.33 -13.22
C THR A 414 12.23 29.40 -14.35
N ARG A 415 12.80 30.59 -14.55
CA ARG A 415 14.01 30.78 -15.36
C ARG A 415 15.11 31.34 -14.46
N ILE A 416 15.71 30.46 -13.67
CA ILE A 416 16.80 30.77 -12.75
C ILE A 416 18.03 30.02 -13.27
N GLY A 417 19.21 30.67 -13.30
CA GLY A 417 20.46 30.06 -13.79
C GLY A 417 20.88 28.85 -12.94
N GLY A 418 21.61 27.91 -13.56
CA GLY A 418 21.97 26.61 -12.96
C GLY A 418 23.05 26.64 -11.88
N ASP A 419 23.75 27.76 -11.69
CA ASP A 419 24.94 27.84 -10.81
C ASP A 419 24.68 28.48 -9.42
N ASP A 420 23.45 28.91 -9.12
CA ASP A 420 23.11 29.48 -7.81
C ASP A 420 23.04 28.37 -6.74
N ASN A 421 24.09 28.28 -5.91
CA ASN A 421 24.35 27.17 -4.99
C ASN A 421 23.93 27.54 -3.57
N LEU A 422 22.63 27.37 -3.28
CA LEU A 422 21.98 27.89 -2.08
C LEU A 422 22.60 27.41 -0.76
N ALA A 423 23.22 26.23 -0.77
CA ALA A 423 23.88 25.65 0.41
C ALA A 423 25.16 26.39 0.82
N ASN A 424 25.80 27.11 -0.11
CA ASN A 424 27.05 27.84 0.12
C ASN A 424 26.88 29.37 0.15
N GLY A 425 25.65 29.87 -0.05
CA GLY A 425 25.38 31.31 -0.12
C GLY A 425 26.05 32.01 -1.30
N VAL A 426 26.31 31.29 -2.40
CA VAL A 426 26.88 31.81 -3.65
C VAL A 426 25.81 31.79 -4.74
#